data_AF-A0A4R8JSH5-F1
#
_entry.id   AF-A0A4R8JSH5-F1
#
_cell.length_a   1.000
_cell.length_b   1.000
_cell.length_c   1.000
_cell.angle_alpha   90.00
_cell.angle_beta   90.00
_cell.angle_gamma   90.00
#
_symmetry.space_group_name_H-M   'P 1'
#
loop_
_entity.id
_entity.type
_entity.pdbx_description
1 polymer ?
#
loop_
_entity_poly.entity_id
_entity_poly.type
_entity_poly.pdbx_seq_one_letter_code
_entity_poly.pdbx_strand_id
1 'polypeptide(L)'
;MITFIDDHRRVYGVELICRVLPITPSTYYKHVARRADPGLVPPRARRDRMLKDEIRCVWKENFQVYGADKVWKQLRREGIIVARGMIERLMKLNGPAWRGVVRGKTVRTTVSDVVFVPAPT
;
A
#
# COMPACT_ATOMS: atom_id res chain seq x y z
N MET A 1 -15.76 -4.15 -4.59
CA MET A 1 -16.11 -5.58 -4.43
C MET A 1 -16.81 -5.84 -3.10
N ILE A 2 -16.19 -5.55 -1.95
CA ILE A 2 -16.84 -5.78 -0.64
C ILE A 2 -17.99 -4.79 -0.40
N THR A 3 -17.84 -3.55 -0.86
CA THR A 3 -18.92 -2.53 -0.87
C THR A 3 -20.15 -3.02 -1.64
N PHE A 4 -19.95 -3.58 -2.84
CA PHE A 4 -21.03 -4.16 -3.63
C PHE A 4 -21.79 -5.28 -2.89
N ILE A 5 -21.07 -6.16 -2.18
CA ILE A 5 -21.70 -7.18 -1.33
C ILE A 5 -22.50 -6.52 -0.21
N ASP A 6 -21.95 -5.50 0.46
CA ASP A 6 -22.65 -4.78 1.53
C ASP A 6 -23.96 -4.15 1.05
N ASP A 7 -23.96 -3.58 -0.17
CA ASP A 7 -25.12 -2.91 -0.77
C ASP A 7 -26.24 -3.90 -1.16
N HIS A 8 -25.86 -5.12 -1.57
CA HIS A 8 -26.79 -6.08 -2.17
C HIS A 8 -27.11 -7.29 -1.27
N ARG A 9 -26.41 -7.48 -0.14
CA ARG A 9 -26.56 -8.65 0.76
C ARG A 9 -27.98 -8.81 1.31
N ARG A 10 -28.75 -7.73 1.44
CA ARG A 10 -30.14 -7.77 1.93
C ARG A 10 -31.10 -8.40 0.92
N VAL A 11 -30.82 -8.24 -0.37
CA VAL A 11 -31.69 -8.71 -1.46
C VAL A 11 -31.33 -10.13 -1.88
N TYR A 12 -30.03 -10.41 -2.01
CA TYR A 12 -29.56 -11.67 -2.63
C TYR A 12 -28.87 -12.63 -1.65
N GLY A 13 -28.55 -12.18 -0.43
CA GLY A 13 -27.72 -12.94 0.51
C GLY A 13 -26.24 -12.93 0.12
N VAL A 14 -25.37 -13.07 1.13
CA VAL A 14 -23.91 -13.03 0.92
C VAL A 14 -23.42 -14.21 0.08
N GLU A 15 -23.96 -15.42 0.31
CA GLU A 15 -23.51 -16.64 -0.36
C GLU A 15 -23.72 -16.60 -1.88
N LEU A 16 -24.89 -16.09 -2.33
CA LEU A 16 -25.20 -15.97 -3.75
C LEU A 16 -24.24 -15.00 -4.44
N ILE A 17 -24.02 -13.82 -3.84
CA ILE A 17 -23.14 -12.79 -4.40
C ILE A 17 -21.69 -13.29 -4.41
N CYS A 18 -21.24 -13.96 -3.35
CA CYS A 18 -19.92 -14.57 -3.24
C CYS A 18 -19.68 -15.63 -4.32
N ARG A 19 -20.69 -16.44 -4.66
CA ARG A 19 -20.62 -17.43 -5.74
C ARG A 19 -20.41 -16.79 -7.11
N VAL A 20 -21.00 -15.62 -7.36
CA VAL A 20 -20.89 -14.90 -8.64
C VAL A 20 -19.60 -14.06 -8.75
N LEU A 21 -19.09 -13.52 -7.64
CA LEU A 21 -17.88 -12.67 -7.59
C LEU A 21 -16.56 -13.43 -7.34
N PRO A 22 -16.51 -14.74 -7.64
CA PRO A 22 -15.62 -15.74 -7.03
C PRO A 22 -14.91 -15.36 -5.71
N ILE A 23 -15.67 -14.95 -4.68
CA ILE A 23 -15.13 -14.70 -3.33
C ILE A 23 -15.68 -15.75 -2.37
N THR A 24 -14.84 -16.29 -1.49
CA THR A 24 -15.35 -17.15 -0.42
C THR A 24 -16.10 -16.33 0.66
N PRO A 25 -17.27 -16.79 1.16
CA PRO A 25 -18.00 -16.09 2.23
C PRO A 25 -17.16 -15.83 3.47
N SER A 26 -16.27 -16.77 3.83
CA SER A 26 -15.33 -16.61 4.93
C SER A 26 -14.40 -15.41 4.75
N THR A 27 -13.97 -15.10 3.53
CA THR A 27 -13.16 -13.92 3.22
C THR A 27 -13.96 -12.63 3.42
N TYR A 28 -15.24 -12.61 3.03
CA TYR A 28 -16.14 -11.49 3.27
C TYR A 28 -16.30 -11.22 4.77
N TYR A 29 -16.70 -12.23 5.55
CA TYR A 29 -16.90 -12.06 6.99
C TYR A 29 -15.60 -11.73 7.73
N LYS A 30 -14.45 -12.28 7.31
CA LYS A 30 -13.14 -11.89 7.84
C LYS A 30 -12.84 -10.42 7.59
N HIS A 31 -13.25 -9.88 6.44
CA HIS A 31 -13.11 -8.46 6.16
C HIS A 31 -14.06 -7.59 7.00
N VAL A 32 -15.32 -8.02 7.15
CA VAL A 32 -16.30 -7.35 8.03
C VAL A 32 -15.79 -7.31 9.47
N ALA A 33 -15.30 -8.43 9.99
CA ALA A 33 -14.74 -8.53 11.34
C ALA A 33 -13.55 -7.57 11.53
N ARG A 34 -12.63 -7.50 10.55
CA ARG A 34 -11.49 -6.55 10.58
C ARG A 34 -11.90 -5.08 10.51
N ARG A 35 -13.02 -4.74 9.88
CA ARG A 35 -13.56 -3.37 9.89
C ARG A 35 -14.17 -3.02 11.25
N ALA A 36 -14.86 -3.98 11.87
CA ALA A 36 -15.51 -3.79 13.16
C ALA A 36 -14.51 -3.72 14.31
N ASP A 37 -13.48 -4.58 14.29
CA ASP A 37 -12.45 -4.64 15.31
C ASP A 37 -11.04 -4.44 14.71
N PRO A 38 -10.41 -3.27 14.95
CA PRO A 38 -9.02 -3.01 14.55
C PRO A 38 -7.99 -3.97 15.17
N GLY A 39 -8.32 -4.67 16.26
CA GLY A 39 -7.49 -5.69 16.90
C GLY A 39 -7.34 -6.96 16.05
N LEU A 40 -8.33 -7.30 15.22
CA LEU A 40 -8.30 -8.44 14.30
C LEU A 40 -7.48 -8.17 13.03
N VAL A 41 -6.99 -6.93 12.86
CA VAL A 41 -6.09 -6.58 11.77
C VAL A 41 -4.72 -7.20 12.02
N PRO A 42 -4.09 -7.83 11.01
CA PRO A 42 -2.78 -8.44 11.16
C PRO A 42 -1.75 -7.47 11.76
N PRO A 43 -0.83 -7.92 12.64
CA PRO A 43 0.15 -7.06 13.29
C PRO A 43 0.96 -6.20 12.30
N ARG A 44 1.31 -6.77 11.13
CA ARG A 44 1.99 -6.04 10.05
C ARG A 44 1.17 -4.86 9.53
N ALA A 45 -0.14 -5.06 9.30
CA ALA A 45 -1.00 -4.01 8.79
C ALA A 45 -1.25 -2.91 9.84
N ARG A 46 -1.28 -3.27 11.12
CA ARG A 46 -1.29 -2.30 12.24
C ARG A 46 -0.01 -1.45 12.26
N ARG A 47 1.16 -2.09 12.16
CA ARG A 47 2.46 -1.41 12.07
C ARG A 47 2.55 -0.50 10.85
N ASP A 48 2.13 -0.99 9.69
CA ASP A 48 2.09 -0.21 8.45
C ASP A 48 1.20 1.02 8.60
N ARG A 49 0.05 0.91 9.29
CA ARG A 49 -0.84 2.05 9.53
C ARG A 49 -0.15 3.12 10.38
N MET A 50 0.44 2.73 11.51
CA MET A 50 1.20 3.64 12.37
C MET A 50 2.34 4.32 11.60
N LEU A 51 3.15 3.53 10.88
CA LEU A 51 4.28 4.08 10.13
C LEU A 51 3.83 5.00 8.98
N LYS A 52 2.67 4.73 8.35
CA LYS A 52 2.10 5.62 7.33
C LYS A 52 1.75 7.00 7.91
N ASP A 53 1.24 7.04 9.14
CA ASP A 53 0.91 8.31 9.79
C ASP A 53 2.19 9.12 10.07
N GLU A 54 3.24 8.49 10.60
CA GLU A 54 4.55 9.13 10.80
C GLU A 54 5.19 9.63 9.49
N ILE A 55 5.21 8.78 8.46
CA ILE A 55 5.71 9.16 7.12
C ILE A 55 4.94 10.38 6.60
N ARG A 56 3.62 10.43 6.81
CA ARG A 56 2.77 11.54 6.33
C ARG A 56 3.08 12.83 7.07
N CYS A 57 3.30 12.78 8.39
CA CYS A 57 3.67 13.95 9.18
C CYS A 57 4.99 14.54 8.67
N VAL A 58 6.06 13.73 8.62
CA VAL A 58 7.36 14.15 8.10
C VAL A 58 7.26 14.68 6.67
N TRP A 59 6.51 14.00 5.80
CA TRP A 59 6.35 14.42 4.41
C TRP A 59 5.64 15.78 4.28
N LYS A 60 4.59 16.02 5.08
CA LYS A 60 3.86 17.29 5.08
C LYS A 60 4.67 18.43 5.69
N GLU A 61 5.35 18.19 6.81
CA GLU A 61 6.22 19.17 7.47
C GLU A 61 7.36 19.63 6.57
N ASN A 62 7.84 18.75 5.69
CA ASN A 62 8.88 19.05 4.72
C ASN A 62 8.33 19.46 3.34
N PHE A 63 7.16 20.12 3.32
CA PHE A 63 6.51 20.68 2.12
C PHE A 63 6.38 19.68 0.96
N GLN A 64 6.20 18.40 1.27
CA GLN A 64 6.08 17.32 0.29
C GLN A 64 7.34 17.11 -0.58
N VAL A 65 8.45 17.78 -0.27
CA VAL A 65 9.72 17.67 -1.00
C VAL A 65 10.41 16.33 -0.74
N TYR A 66 10.16 15.72 0.42
CA TYR A 66 10.90 14.54 0.84
C TYR A 66 10.41 13.27 0.15
N GLY A 67 11.33 12.58 -0.51
CA GLY A 67 11.12 11.21 -0.97
C GLY A 67 11.48 10.20 0.11
N ALA A 68 11.33 8.91 -0.21
CA ALA A 68 11.52 7.82 0.74
C ALA A 68 12.88 7.84 1.47
N ASP A 69 13.97 8.18 0.79
CA ASP A 69 15.30 8.24 1.41
C ASP A 69 15.42 9.37 2.45
N LYS A 70 14.84 10.55 2.16
CA LYS A 70 14.86 11.69 3.09
C LYS A 70 13.94 11.46 4.29
N VAL A 71 12.74 10.90 4.04
CA VAL A 71 11.83 10.50 5.12
C VAL A 71 12.48 9.44 6.01
N TRP A 72 13.15 8.45 5.42
CA TRP A 72 13.86 7.42 6.18
C TRP A 72 14.96 8.00 7.08
N LYS A 73 15.77 8.92 6.56
CA LYS A 73 16.79 9.62 7.35
C LYS A 73 16.19 10.44 8.48
N GLN A 74 15.05 11.09 8.22
CA GLN A 74 14.36 11.92 9.21
C GLN A 74 13.76 11.06 10.34
N LEU A 75 13.02 10.00 10.00
CA LEU A 75 12.47 9.06 10.99
C LEU A 75 13.58 8.42 11.85
N ARG A 76 14.74 8.11 11.25
CA ARG A 76 15.89 7.60 11.98
C ARG A 76 16.46 8.63 12.96
N ARG A 77 16.43 9.93 12.64
CA ARG A 77 16.85 11.00 13.56
C ARG A 77 15.87 11.17 14.73
N GLU A 78 14.60 10.90 14.49
CA GLU A 78 13.53 10.90 15.50
C GLU A 78 13.49 9.60 16.33
N GLY A 79 14.45 8.68 16.12
CA GLY A 79 14.57 7.43 16.88
C GLY A 79 13.72 6.27 16.36
N ILE A 80 12.99 6.46 15.26
CA ILE A 80 12.15 5.42 14.64
C ILE A 80 13.01 4.56 13.71
N ILE A 81 13.40 3.38 14.19
CA ILE A 81 14.23 2.42 13.43
C ILE A 81 13.34 1.58 12.52
N VAL A 82 13.36 1.89 11.22
CA VAL A 82 12.65 1.14 10.18
C VAL A 82 13.54 0.90 8.95
N ALA A 83 13.27 -0.19 8.24
CA ALA A 83 13.95 -0.50 7.00
C ALA A 83 13.53 0.50 5.90
N ARG A 84 14.51 1.01 5.14
CA ARG A 84 14.26 1.94 4.01
C ARG A 84 13.22 1.40 3.01
N GLY A 85 13.31 0.11 2.67
CA GLY A 85 12.38 -0.54 1.75
C GLY A 85 10.92 -0.56 2.25
N MET A 86 10.71 -0.51 3.57
CA MET A 86 9.37 -0.40 4.16
C MET A 86 8.75 0.95 3.84
N ILE A 87 9.50 2.03 3.99
CA ILE A 87 9.07 3.40 3.66
C ILE A 87 8.81 3.53 2.16
N GLU A 88 9.75 3.07 1.33
CA GLU A 88 9.58 3.09 -0.13
C GLU A 88 8.31 2.38 -0.58
N ARG A 89 8.05 1.18 -0.03
CA ARG A 89 6.81 0.44 -0.29
C ARG A 89 5.58 1.22 0.16
N LEU A 90 5.57 1.78 1.37
CA LEU A 90 4.40 2.49 1.90
C LEU A 90 4.11 3.78 1.14
N MET A 91 5.14 4.54 0.76
CA MET A 91 4.97 5.74 -0.08
C MET A 91 4.44 5.37 -1.47
N LYS A 92 4.95 4.30 -2.10
CA LYS A 92 4.41 3.80 -3.38
C LYS A 92 2.94 3.37 -3.28
N LEU A 93 2.57 2.66 -2.21
CA LEU A 93 1.19 2.16 -2.00
C LEU A 93 0.18 3.29 -1.76
N ASN A 94 0.60 4.42 -1.20
CA ASN A 94 -0.28 5.58 -0.95
C ASN A 94 -0.38 6.54 -2.14
N GLY A 95 0.25 6.19 -3.27
CA GLY A 95 0.03 6.85 -4.56
C GLY A 95 1.17 7.78 -5.01
N PRO A 96 1.05 8.31 -6.24
CA PRO A 96 2.10 9.08 -6.89
C PRO A 96 2.40 10.42 -6.22
N ALA A 97 1.46 10.92 -5.40
CA ALA A 97 1.59 12.16 -4.64
C ALA A 97 2.67 12.06 -3.55
N TRP A 98 2.86 10.89 -2.93
CA TRP A 98 3.87 10.69 -1.88
C TRP A 98 5.28 10.49 -2.47
N ARG A 99 5.55 11.03 -3.65
CA ARG A 99 6.90 11.10 -4.21
C ARG A 99 7.51 12.44 -3.83
N GLY A 100 8.74 12.41 -3.36
CA GLY A 100 9.51 13.63 -3.16
C GLY A 100 9.80 14.33 -4.48
N VAL A 101 10.10 15.61 -4.40
CA VAL A 101 10.50 16.41 -5.55
C VAL A 101 11.90 15.97 -6.00
N VAL A 102 12.02 15.55 -7.25
CA VAL A 102 13.29 15.23 -7.90
C VAL A 102 13.62 16.36 -8.87
N ARG A 103 14.84 16.91 -8.77
CA ARG A 103 15.34 17.87 -9.77
C ARG A 103 15.86 17.11 -10.98
N GLY A 104 15.50 17.56 -12.18
CA GLY A 104 15.97 17.00 -13.45
C GLY A 104 15.04 15.95 -14.06
N LYS A 105 15.25 15.67 -15.35
CA LYS A 105 14.54 14.60 -16.06
C LYS A 105 14.98 13.24 -15.50
N THR A 106 14.04 12.33 -15.29
CA THR A 106 14.39 10.92 -15.06
C THR A 106 15.01 10.37 -16.34
N VAL A 107 16.33 10.15 -16.32
CA VAL A 107 17.05 9.57 -17.46
C VAL A 107 16.87 8.05 -17.41
N ARG A 108 16.09 7.49 -18.33
CA ARG A 108 16.08 6.04 -18.59
C ARG A 108 17.06 5.78 -19.72
N THR A 109 18.25 5.28 -19.37
CA THR A 109 19.32 4.97 -20.32
C THR A 109 19.03 3.71 -21.12
N THR A 110 18.14 2.84 -20.61
CA THR A 110 17.86 1.53 -21.19
C THR A 110 16.36 1.27 -21.12
N VAL A 111 15.75 1.04 -22.27
CA VAL A 111 14.42 0.42 -22.38
C VAL A 111 14.70 -1.05 -22.66
N SER A 112 14.27 -1.94 -21.75
CA SER A 112 14.41 -3.38 -21.95
C SER A 112 13.58 -3.79 -23.16
N ASP A 113 14.22 -4.42 -24.14
CA ASP A 113 13.54 -4.98 -25.29
C ASP A 113 12.71 -6.19 -24.85
N VAL A 114 11.39 -6.07 -24.91
CA VAL A 114 10.45 -7.11 -24.45
C VAL A 114 10.45 -8.34 -25.35
N VAL A 115 11.10 -8.27 -26.52
CA VAL A 115 11.18 -9.34 -27.50
C VAL A 115 12.51 -10.10 -27.41
N PHE A 116 13.42 -9.72 -26.50
CA PHE A 116 14.72 -10.39 -26.40
C PHE A 116 14.58 -11.84 -25.94
N VAL A 117 14.84 -12.77 -26.85
CA VAL A 117 14.96 -14.21 -26.56
C VAL A 117 16.45 -14.56 -26.56
N PRO A 118 17.02 -15.00 -25.43
CA PRO A 118 18.42 -15.44 -25.38
C PRO A 118 18.62 -16.73 -26.18
N ALA A 119 19.82 -16.89 -26.75
CA ALA A 119 20.17 -18.07 -27.54
C ALA A 119 20.11 -19.36 -26.70
N PRO A 120 19.69 -20.50 -27.29
CA PRO A 120 19.67 -21.79 -26.60
C PRO A 120 21.10 -22.25 -26.26
N THR A 121 21.26 -22.87 -25.09
CA THR A 121 22.51 -23.44 -24.57
C THR A 121 22.76 -24.83 -25.13
#